data_AF-A0A4R7KVR9-F1
#
_entry.id   AF-A0A4R7KVR9-F1
#
_cell.length_a   1.000
_cell.length_b   1.000
_cell.length_c   1.000
_cell.angle_alpha   90.00
_cell.angle_beta   90.00
_cell.angle_gamma   90.00
#
_symmetry.space_group_name_H-M   'P 1'
#
loop_
_entity.id
_entity.type
_entity.pdbx_description
1 polymer ?
#
loop_
_entity_poly.entity_id
_entity_poly.type
_entity_poly.pdbx_seq_one_letter_code
_entity_poly.pdbx_strand_id
1 'polypeptide(L)' 'MSKVDIRMKNSRRVMKAKALLVVLMRSLCNFRCTDISKTLGNITQSRMSKLSSRGFALIGEKEEHRGIIKEFMKSYIS' A
#
# COMPACT_ATOMS: atom_id res chain seq x y z
N MET A 1 -18.31 -10.51 4.82
CA MET A 1 -17.34 -9.47 4.42
C MET A 1 -16.73 -9.86 3.08
N SER A 2 -16.99 -9.05 2.05
CA SER A 2 -16.50 -9.23 0.68
C SER A 2 -14.97 -9.23 0.68
N LYS A 3 -14.35 -10.34 0.28
CA LYS A 3 -12.89 -10.51 0.28
C LYS A 3 -12.34 -9.73 -0.92
N VAL A 4 -11.82 -8.52 -0.68
CA VAL A 4 -11.16 -7.72 -1.72
C VAL A 4 -9.84 -8.41 -2.08
N ASP A 5 -9.73 -8.95 -3.29
CA ASP A 5 -8.51 -9.62 -3.79
C ASP A 5 -7.85 -8.76 -4.87
N ILE A 6 -6.76 -8.07 -4.50
CA ILE A 6 -6.07 -7.12 -5.38
C ILE A 6 -4.91 -7.86 -6.07
N ARG A 7 -5.24 -8.66 -7.08
CA ARG A 7 -4.26 -9.37 -7.91
C ARG A 7 -3.61 -8.44 -8.93
N MET A 8 -2.60 -7.74 -8.46
CA MET A 8 -1.83 -6.78 -9.25
C MET A 8 -0.60 -7.45 -9.91
N LYS A 9 -0.53 -7.39 -11.25
CA LYS A 9 0.55 -7.96 -12.09
C LYS A 9 1.94 -7.41 -11.69
N ASN A 10 2.99 -8.21 -11.80
CA ASN A 10 4.33 -7.88 -11.30
C ASN A 10 5.11 -6.89 -12.20
N SER A 11 4.59 -5.67 -12.41
CA SER A 11 5.25 -4.62 -13.21
C SER A 11 5.84 -3.52 -12.32
N ARG A 12 6.86 -2.81 -12.81
CA ARG A 12 7.51 -1.70 -12.06
C ARG A 12 6.52 -0.62 -11.63
N ARG A 13 5.57 -0.27 -12.50
CA ARG A 13 4.52 0.73 -12.23
C ARG A 13 3.56 0.23 -11.14
N VAL A 14 3.18 -1.05 -11.22
CA VAL A 14 2.30 -1.69 -10.24
C VAL A 14 2.99 -1.87 -8.88
N MET A 15 4.30 -2.06 -8.84
CA MET A 15 5.05 -2.12 -7.58
C MET A 15 5.03 -0.83 -6.79
N LYS A 16 5.03 0.33 -7.46
CA LYS A 16 4.86 1.63 -6.79
C LYS A 16 3.47 1.74 -6.16
N ALA A 17 2.44 1.35 -6.92
CA ALA A 17 1.06 1.32 -6.42
C ALA A 17 0.90 0.36 -5.22
N LYS A 18 1.47 -0.86 -5.29
CA LYS A 18 1.49 -1.80 -4.17
C LYS A 18 2.19 -1.20 -2.94
N ALA A 19 3.33 -0.53 -3.13
CA ALA A 19 4.08 0.06 -2.03
C ALA A 19 3.27 1.13 -1.30
N LEU A 20 2.60 2.02 -2.04
CA LEU A 20 1.72 3.05 -1.46
C LEU A 20 0.51 2.41 -0.75
N LEU A 21 -0.13 1.42 -1.37
CA LEU A 21 -1.28 0.72 -0.80
C LEU A 21 -0.94 0.05 0.54
N VAL A 22 0.25 -0.55 0.66
CA VAL A 22 0.72 -1.18 1.90
C VAL A 22 0.87 -0.16 3.02
N VAL A 23 1.42 1.02 2.72
CA VAL A 23 1.54 2.10 3.70
C VAL A 23 0.16 2.56 4.15
N LEU A 24 -0.77 2.80 3.21
CA LEU A 24 -2.13 3.21 3.54
C LEU A 24 -2.85 2.17 4.41
N MET A 25 -2.82 0.89 4.02
CA MET A 25 -3.46 -0.19 4.77
C MET A 25 -2.90 -0.34 6.19
N ARG A 26 -1.58 -0.18 6.35
CA ARG A 26 -0.90 -0.33 7.64
C ARG A 26 -1.08 0.89 8.54
N SER A 27 -0.97 2.09 7.98
CA SER A 27 -0.97 3.34 8.74
C SER A 27 -2.36 3.91 8.99
N LEU A 28 -3.29 3.75 8.05
CA LEU A 28 -4.64 4.34 8.15
C LEU A 28 -5.70 3.31 8.53
N CYS A 29 -5.58 2.08 8.02
CA CYS A 29 -6.62 1.05 8.21
C CYS A 29 -6.28 0.03 9.31
N ASN A 30 -5.12 0.16 9.98
CA ASN A 30 -4.62 -0.75 11.02
C ASN A 30 -4.59 -2.24 10.61
N PHE A 31 -4.37 -2.54 9.33
CA PHE A 31 -4.27 -3.91 8.86
C PHE A 31 -2.96 -4.57 9.34
N ARG A 32 -3.06 -5.82 9.78
CA ARG A 32 -1.87 -6.63 10.11
C ARG A 32 -1.16 -7.06 8.82
N CYS A 33 0.15 -7.30 8.90
CA CYS A 33 0.94 -7.80 7.77
C CYS A 33 0.33 -9.05 7.12
N THR A 34 -0.25 -9.93 7.94
CA THR A 34 -0.89 -11.18 7.50
C THR A 34 -2.14 -10.91 6.65
N ASP A 35 -2.94 -9.92 7.01
CA ASP A 35 -4.16 -9.55 6.30
C ASP A 35 -3.83 -8.82 4.98
N ILE A 36 -2.84 -7.93 5.01
CA ILE A 36 -2.31 -7.26 3.82
C ILE A 36 -1.70 -8.28 2.84
N SER A 37 -0.91 -9.23 3.37
CA SER A 37 -0.28 -10.29 2.57
C SER A 37 -1.32 -11.10 1.79
N LYS A 38 -2.38 -11.55 2.47
CA LYS A 38 -3.50 -12.28 1.84
C LYS A 38 -4.19 -11.43 0.77
N THR A 39 -4.42 -10.16 1.06
CA THR A 39 -5.09 -9.22 0.14
C THR A 39 -4.28 -8.95 -1.13
N LEU A 40 -2.95 -8.98 -1.04
CA LEU A 40 -2.04 -8.69 -2.15
C LEU A 40 -1.53 -9.94 -2.89
N GLY A 41 -2.17 -11.09 -2.66
CA GLY A 41 -1.87 -12.36 -3.34
C GLY A 41 -0.78 -13.18 -2.65
N ASN A 42 -0.86 -13.35 -1.33
CA ASN A 42 0.04 -14.17 -0.50
C ASN A 42 1.52 -13.81 -0.64
N ILE A 43 1.83 -12.51 -0.58
CA ILE A 43 3.22 -12.05 -0.58
C ILE A 43 3.91 -12.38 0.76
N THR A 44 5.18 -12.77 0.67
CA THR A 44 5.99 -13.11 1.85
C THR A 44 6.22 -11.90 2.75
N GLN A 45 6.46 -12.15 4.05
CA GLN A 45 6.77 -11.10 5.03
C GLN A 45 8.00 -10.28 4.63
N SER A 46 9.04 -10.93 4.06
CA SER A 46 10.24 -10.25 3.58
C SER A 46 9.95 -9.31 2.41
N ARG A 47 9.07 -9.69 1.47
CA ARG A 47 8.57 -8.79 0.43
C ARG A 47 7.75 -7.67 1.03
N MET A 48 6.95 -7.96 2.05
CA MET A 48 6.11 -6.96 2.70
C MET A 48 6.92 -5.86 3.36
N SER A 49 7.94 -6.20 4.13
CA SER A 49 8.84 -5.21 4.72
C SER A 49 9.50 -4.34 3.66
N LYS A 50 10.00 -4.95 2.57
CA LYS A 50 10.59 -4.20 1.43
C LYS A 50 9.59 -3.26 0.77
N LEU A 51 8.35 -3.72 0.56
CA LEU A 51 7.27 -2.91 -0.01
C LEU A 51 6.88 -1.74 0.90
N SER A 52 6.79 -1.98 2.21
CA SER A 52 6.47 -0.93 3.18
C SER A 52 7.55 0.15 3.22
N SER A 53 8.83 -0.23 3.34
CA SER A 53 9.95 0.72 3.34
C SER A 53 10.00 1.50 2.02
N ARG A 54 9.79 0.82 0.89
CA ARG A 54 9.72 1.48 -0.42
C ARG A 54 8.53 2.44 -0.53
N GLY A 55 7.40 2.10 0.07
CA GLY A 55 6.22 2.96 0.11
C GLY A 55 6.50 4.26 0.85
N PHE A 56 7.11 4.18 2.04
CA PHE A 56 7.54 5.35 2.80
C PHE A 56 8.54 6.21 2.02
N ALA A 57 9.52 5.59 1.37
CA ALA A 57 10.48 6.33 0.53
C ALA A 57 9.77 7.07 -0.62
N LEU A 58 8.83 6.42 -1.32
CA LEU A 58 8.08 7.04 -2.42
C LEU A 58 7.27 8.26 -1.97
N ILE A 59 6.70 8.22 -0.76
CA ILE A 59 5.96 9.35 -0.18
C ILE A 59 6.91 10.52 0.13
N GLY A 60 8.16 10.22 0.50
CA GLY A 60 9.19 11.22 0.74
C GLY A 60 9.78 11.83 -0.53
N GLU A 61 9.85 11.04 -1.61
CA GLU A 61 10.62 11.37 -2.83
C GLU A 61 9.90 12.34 -3.78
N LYS A 62 8.57 12.26 -3.89
CA LYS A 62 7.81 13.08 -4.84
C LYS A 62 6.52 13.65 -4.26
N GLU A 63 6.29 14.94 -4.54
CA GLU A 63 5.04 15.66 -4.26
C GLU A 63 3.81 14.95 -4.85
N GLU A 64 3.94 14.33 -6.03
CA GLU A 64 2.83 13.58 -6.68
C GLU A 64 2.29 12.44 -5.78
N HIS A 65 3.17 11.76 -5.05
CA HIS A 65 2.79 10.66 -4.17
C HIS A 65 2.21 11.17 -2.84
N ARG A 66 2.68 12.32 -2.34
CA ARG A 66 2.08 13.00 -1.19
C ARG A 66 0.68 13.51 -1.49
N GLY A 67 0.46 14.04 -2.69
CA GLY A 67 -0.85 14.49 -3.16
C GLY A 67 -1.89 13.38 -3.09
N ILE A 68 -1.55 12.18 -3.59
CA ILE A 68 -2.44 11.00 -3.53
C ILE A 68 -2.82 10.66 -2.08
N ILE A 69 -1.85 10.63 -1.17
CA ILE A 69 -2.11 10.30 0.24
C ILE A 69 -2.95 11.39 0.91
N LYS A 70 -2.67 12.67 0.64
CA LYS A 70 -3.41 13.80 1.20
C LYS A 70 -4.86 13.81 0.73
N GLU A 71 -5.09 13.55 -0.56
CA GLU A 71 -6.44 13.41 -1.12
C GLU A 71 -7.18 12.21 -0.52
N PHE A 72 -6.49 11.07 -0.35
CA PHE A 72 -7.07 9.91 0.32
C PHE A 72 -7.47 10.22 1.77
N MET A 73 -6.61 10.90 2.53
CA MET A 73 -6.92 11.31 3.91
C MET A 73 -8.10 12.27 3.97
N LYS A 74 -8.18 13.26 3.08
CA LYS A 74 -9.36 14.15 3.00
C LYS A 74 -10.65 13.36 2.75
N SER A 75 -10.62 12.40 1.83
CA SER A 75 -11.80 11.60 1.50
C SER A 75 -12.23 10.64 2.62
N TYR A 76 -11.32 10.29 3.54
CA TYR A 76 -11.62 9.39 4.67
C TYR A 76 -12.07 10.14 5.93
N ILE A 77 -11.65 11.39 6.10
CA ILE A 77 -11.99 12.24 7.25
C ILE A 77 -13.28 13.03 7.00
N SER A 78 -13.64 13.25 5.73
CA SER A 78 -14.86 13.95 5.31
C SER A 78 -16.08 13.03 5.28
#